data_AF-A0A368FXY7-F1
#
_entry.id   AF-A0A368FXY7-F1
#
_cell.length_a   1.000
_cell.length_b   1.000
_cell.length_c   1.000
_cell.angle_alpha   90.00
_cell.angle_beta   90.00
_cell.angle_gamma   90.00
#
_symmetry.space_group_name_H-M   'P 1'
#
loop_
_entity.id
_entity.type
_entity.pdbx_description
1 polymer ?
#
loop_
_entity_poly.entity_id
_entity_poly.type
_entity_poly.pdbx_seq_one_letter_code
_entity_poly.pdbx_strand_id
1 'polypeptide(L)'
;LASSFNEFLQSLTDYLHRHVVRVFRETQITLEEYSFLKTLILFSGVLPLTDAGNEVVLRARRKYAALLSEYITTTRPDLTSDEQMERVTLLFGIIPHMMHASDYDHAYCGKMVITNMGNLSGTLSYDLHIRRF
;
A
#
# COMPACT_ATOMS: atom_id res chain seq x y z
N LEU A 1 23.91 14.16 4.81
CA LEU A 1 22.59 14.84 4.83
C LEU A 1 21.88 14.68 3.48
N ALA A 2 22.40 15.25 2.38
CA ALA A 2 21.92 14.91 1.03
C ALA A 2 22.20 13.44 0.68
N SER A 3 23.36 12.90 1.06
CA SER A 3 23.73 11.50 0.84
C SER A 3 22.75 10.50 1.49
N SER A 4 22.43 10.68 2.77
CA SER A 4 21.52 9.80 3.51
C SER A 4 20.08 9.83 3.01
N PHE A 5 19.62 10.98 2.51
CA PHE A 5 18.31 11.09 1.88
C PHE A 5 18.28 10.40 0.52
N ASN A 6 19.31 10.60 -0.29
CA ASN A 6 19.44 9.94 -1.58
C ASN A 6 19.53 8.41 -1.43
N GLU A 7 20.28 7.91 -0.44
CA GLU A 7 20.37 6.49 -0.12
C GLU A 7 19.01 5.90 0.29
N PHE A 8 18.27 6.59 1.17
CA PHE A 8 16.91 6.20 1.54
C PHE A 8 15.98 6.15 0.32
N LEU A 9 15.94 7.24 -0.47
CA LEU A 9 15.09 7.32 -1.65
C LEU A 9 15.42 6.25 -2.68
N GLN A 10 16.71 6.00 -2.91
CA GLN A 10 17.16 4.95 -3.82
C GLN A 10 16.68 3.58 -3.33
N SER A 11 16.87 3.27 -2.04
CA SER A 11 16.42 2.01 -1.46
C SER A 11 14.90 1.82 -1.54
N LEU A 12 14.13 2.84 -1.19
CA LEU A 12 12.67 2.80 -1.27
C LEU A 12 12.18 2.65 -2.72
N THR A 13 12.79 3.40 -3.65
CA THR A 13 12.45 3.34 -5.07
C THR A 13 12.76 1.97 -5.66
N ASP A 14 13.92 1.40 -5.37
CA ASP A 14 14.31 0.08 -5.84
C ASP A 14 13.39 -1.02 -5.28
N TYR A 15 13.00 -0.90 -4.02
CA TYR A 15 12.05 -1.81 -3.39
C TYR A 15 10.67 -1.75 -4.08
N LEU A 16 10.10 -0.54 -4.22
CA LEU A 16 8.82 -0.34 -4.89
C LEU A 16 8.87 -0.77 -6.35
N HIS A 17 9.97 -0.51 -7.04
CA HIS A 17 10.14 -0.91 -8.43
C HIS A 17 10.08 -2.43 -8.58
N ARG A 18 10.85 -3.15 -7.74
CA ARG A 18 10.94 -4.62 -7.76
C ARG A 18 9.64 -5.31 -7.37
N HIS A 19 8.96 -4.80 -6.35
CA HIS A 19 7.86 -5.51 -5.70
C HIS A 19 6.47 -5.02 -6.13
N VAL A 20 6.35 -3.80 -6.64
CA VAL A 20 5.06 -3.18 -6.97
C VAL A 20 5.00 -2.82 -8.45
N VAL A 21 5.92 -1.97 -8.94
CA VAL A 21 5.89 -1.46 -10.32
C VAL A 21 6.05 -2.59 -11.33
N ARG A 22 6.94 -3.55 -11.06
CA ARG A 22 7.11 -4.73 -11.92
C ARG A 22 5.81 -5.52 -12.05
N VAL A 23 5.12 -5.80 -10.94
CA VAL A 23 3.84 -6.54 -10.93
C VAL A 23 2.77 -5.77 -11.70
N PHE A 24 2.66 -4.44 -11.50
CA PHE A 24 1.73 -3.62 -12.28
C PHE A 24 1.99 -3.66 -13.78
N ARG A 25 3.25 -3.70 -14.19
CA ARG A 25 3.62 -3.82 -15.62
C ARG A 25 3.31 -5.20 -16.19
N GLU A 26 3.71 -6.26 -15.49
CA GLU A 26 3.49 -7.65 -15.90
C GLU A 26 1.99 -7.96 -16.01
N THR A 27 1.21 -7.50 -15.03
CA THR A 27 -0.24 -7.68 -15.04
C THR A 27 -0.95 -6.72 -15.98
N GLN A 28 -0.33 -5.63 -16.44
CA GLN A 28 -1.02 -4.53 -17.11
C GLN A 28 -2.27 -4.12 -16.32
N ILE A 29 -2.04 -3.73 -15.06
CA ILE A 29 -3.13 -3.44 -14.13
C ILE A 29 -4.12 -2.40 -14.71
N THR A 30 -5.41 -2.67 -14.57
CA THR A 30 -6.46 -1.72 -14.97
C THR A 30 -6.71 -0.65 -13.90
N LEU A 31 -7.39 0.43 -14.26
CA LEU A 31 -7.73 1.49 -13.32
C LEU A 31 -8.64 0.96 -12.19
N GLU A 32 -9.55 0.06 -12.52
CA GLU A 32 -10.51 -0.56 -11.62
C GLU A 32 -9.79 -1.50 -10.63
N GLU A 33 -8.91 -2.38 -11.12
CA GLU A 33 -8.07 -3.25 -10.27
C GLU A 33 -7.20 -2.42 -9.32
N TYR A 34 -6.59 -1.35 -9.83
CA TYR A 34 -5.79 -0.44 -9.02
C TYR A 34 -6.64 0.27 -7.95
N SER A 35 -7.88 0.62 -8.27
CA SER A 35 -8.83 1.22 -7.32
C SER A 35 -9.24 0.26 -6.21
N PHE A 36 -9.48 -1.02 -6.54
CA PHE A 36 -9.70 -2.06 -5.54
C PHE A 36 -8.47 -2.24 -4.65
N LEU A 37 -7.27 -2.29 -5.22
CA LEU A 37 -6.04 -2.41 -4.43
C LEU A 37 -5.84 -1.23 -3.48
N LYS A 38 -6.06 0.01 -3.92
CA LYS A 38 -6.02 1.19 -3.04
C LYS A 38 -7.00 1.06 -1.88
N THR A 39 -8.21 0.58 -2.15
CA THR A 39 -9.24 0.38 -1.14
C THR A 39 -8.82 -0.71 -0.13
N LEU A 40 -8.25 -1.81 -0.62
CA LEU A 40 -7.73 -2.89 0.23
C LEU A 40 -6.56 -2.44 1.09
N ILE A 41 -5.65 -1.63 0.54
CA ILE A 41 -4.53 -1.04 1.29
C ILE A 41 -5.03 -0.09 2.38
N LEU A 42 -6.02 0.76 2.08
CA LEU A 42 -6.64 1.65 3.07
C LEU A 42 -7.14 0.89 4.30
N PHE A 43 -7.79 -0.26 4.08
CA PHE A 43 -8.29 -1.11 5.16
C PHE A 43 -7.24 -2.09 5.74
N SER A 44 -6.01 -2.09 5.24
CA SER A 44 -4.92 -2.93 5.75
C SER A 44 -4.07 -2.24 6.80
N GLY A 45 -4.25 -0.93 7.01
CA GLY A 45 -3.56 -0.17 8.05
C GLY A 45 -3.89 -0.67 9.45
N VAL A 46 -2.87 -0.69 10.33
CA VAL A 46 -3.03 -1.01 11.75
C VAL A 46 -3.40 0.29 12.48
N LEU A 47 -4.69 0.54 12.61
CA LEU A 47 -5.20 1.62 13.46
C LEU A 47 -5.70 1.03 14.78
N PRO A 48 -5.48 1.71 15.92
CA PRO A 48 -6.14 1.34 17.17
C PRO A 48 -7.64 1.63 17.03
N LEU A 49 -8.39 0.61 16.61
CA LEU A 49 -9.84 0.67 16.46
C LEU A 49 -10.51 -0.04 17.63
N THR A 50 -11.74 0.39 17.94
CA THR A 50 -12.64 -0.39 18.78
C THR A 50 -12.98 -1.71 18.11
N ASP A 51 -13.49 -2.70 18.86
CA ASP A 51 -13.92 -3.98 18.30
C ASP A 51 -14.94 -3.80 17.18
N ALA A 52 -15.89 -2.88 17.37
CA ALA A 52 -16.86 -2.52 16.34
C ALA A 52 -16.18 -1.92 15.08
N GLY A 53 -15.16 -1.09 15.25
CA GLY A 53 -14.36 -0.55 14.15
C GLY A 53 -13.59 -1.64 13.41
N ASN A 54 -12.96 -2.57 14.13
CA ASN A 54 -12.26 -3.72 13.56
C ASN A 54 -13.21 -4.59 12.72
N GLU A 55 -14.42 -4.86 13.20
CA GLU A 55 -15.42 -5.62 12.46
C GLU A 55 -15.86 -4.92 11.16
N VAL A 56 -16.02 -3.59 11.18
CA VAL A 56 -16.34 -2.81 9.98
C VAL A 56 -15.21 -2.90 8.95
N VAL A 57 -13.96 -2.73 9.38
CA VAL A 57 -12.77 -2.82 8.51
C VAL A 57 -12.62 -4.24 7.95
N LEU A 58 -12.78 -5.27 8.78
CA LEU A 58 -12.69 -6.66 8.36
C LEU A 58 -13.76 -6.99 7.30
N ARG A 59 -15.00 -6.50 7.50
CA ARG A 59 -16.08 -6.67 6.53
C ARG A 59 -15.78 -5.95 5.21
N ALA A 60 -15.24 -4.74 5.27
CA ALA A 60 -14.82 -4.00 4.09
C ALA A 60 -13.73 -4.75 3.32
N ARG A 61 -12.68 -5.23 4.00
CA ARG A 61 -11.63 -6.04 3.37
C ARG A 61 -12.19 -7.26 2.65
N ARG A 62 -13.04 -8.05 3.32
CA ARG A 62 -13.67 -9.23 2.71
C ARG A 62 -14.50 -8.87 1.49
N LYS A 63 -15.31 -7.81 1.58
CA LYS A 63 -16.15 -7.33 0.47
C LYS A 63 -15.30 -6.91 -0.73
N TYR A 64 -14.33 -6.04 -0.54
CA TYR A 64 -13.51 -5.53 -1.65
C TYR A 64 -12.56 -6.60 -2.20
N ALA A 65 -12.16 -7.57 -1.37
CA ALA A 65 -11.38 -8.70 -1.84
C ALA A 65 -12.20 -9.59 -2.79
N ALA A 66 -13.43 -9.92 -2.40
CA ALA A 66 -14.35 -10.68 -3.24
C ALA A 66 -14.67 -9.92 -4.54
N LEU A 67 -14.92 -8.62 -4.48
CA LEU A 67 -15.20 -7.79 -5.65
C LEU A 67 -14.02 -7.73 -6.63
N LEU A 68 -12.78 -7.67 -6.15
CA LEU A 68 -11.61 -7.72 -7.04
C LEU A 68 -11.52 -9.07 -7.77
N SER A 69 -11.71 -10.18 -7.05
CA SER A 69 -11.72 -11.51 -7.66
C SER A 69 -12.84 -11.67 -8.69
N GLU A 70 -14.06 -11.24 -8.35
CA GLU A 70 -15.22 -11.26 -9.25
C GLU A 70 -15.02 -10.36 -10.48
N TYR A 71 -14.42 -9.18 -10.28
CA TYR A 71 -14.10 -8.26 -11.37
C TYR A 71 -13.16 -8.95 -12.36
N ILE A 72 -12.06 -9.54 -11.88
CA ILE A 72 -11.09 -10.23 -12.74
C ILE A 72 -11.73 -11.37 -13.52
N THR A 73 -12.52 -12.23 -12.86
CA THR A 73 -13.17 -13.36 -13.54
C THR A 73 -14.18 -12.89 -14.59
N THR A 74 -14.85 -11.77 -14.36
CA THR A 74 -15.86 -11.21 -15.27
C THR A 74 -15.25 -10.44 -16.44
N THR A 75 -14.21 -9.64 -16.19
CA THR A 75 -13.63 -8.75 -17.21
C THR A 75 -12.46 -9.36 -17.97
N ARG A 76 -11.93 -10.49 -17.51
CA ARG A 76 -10.85 -11.23 -18.19
C ARG A 76 -11.27 -12.65 -18.58
N PRO A 77 -12.36 -12.83 -19.33
CA PRO A 77 -12.74 -14.15 -19.85
C PRO A 77 -11.75 -14.68 -20.90
N ASP A 78 -10.83 -13.84 -21.37
CA ASP A 78 -9.71 -14.20 -22.24
C ASP A 78 -8.67 -15.07 -21.52
N LEU A 79 -8.62 -15.03 -20.18
CA LEU A 79 -7.69 -15.79 -19.36
C LEU A 79 -8.30 -17.11 -18.89
N THR A 80 -7.45 -18.13 -18.73
CA THR A 80 -7.82 -19.37 -18.03
C THR A 80 -8.07 -19.12 -16.54
N SER A 81 -8.78 -20.03 -15.86
CA SER A 81 -9.03 -19.90 -14.43
C SER A 81 -7.74 -19.85 -13.59
N ASP A 82 -6.70 -20.55 -14.01
CA ASP A 82 -5.40 -20.54 -13.32
C ASP A 82 -4.71 -19.18 -13.49
N GLU A 83 -4.72 -18.61 -14.70
CA GLU A 83 -4.17 -17.27 -14.96
C GLU A 83 -4.95 -16.16 -14.23
N GLN A 84 -6.28 -16.30 -14.13
CA GLN A 84 -7.11 -15.40 -13.33
C GLN A 84 -6.74 -15.47 -11.84
N MET A 85 -6.54 -16.68 -11.31
CA MET A 85 -6.15 -16.89 -9.92
C MET A 85 -4.73 -16.39 -9.64
N GLU A 86 -3.80 -16.61 -10.56
CA GLU A 86 -2.44 -16.07 -10.48
C GLU A 86 -2.47 -14.53 -10.44
N ARG A 87 -3.25 -13.91 -11.33
CA ARG A 87 -3.45 -12.45 -11.33
C ARG A 87 -3.98 -11.94 -10.00
N VAL A 88 -5.02 -12.57 -9.46
CA VAL A 88 -5.56 -12.27 -8.13
C VAL A 88 -4.45 -12.34 -7.08
N THR A 89 -3.70 -13.43 -7.05
CA THR A 89 -2.61 -13.66 -6.10
C THR A 89 -1.52 -12.59 -6.19
N LEU A 90 -1.09 -12.25 -7.40
CA LEU A 90 -0.09 -11.20 -7.65
C LEU A 90 -0.57 -9.85 -7.14
N LEU A 91 -1.82 -9.46 -7.43
CA LEU A 91 -2.37 -8.17 -7.00
C LEU A 91 -2.52 -8.12 -5.48
N PHE A 92 -3.03 -9.17 -4.82
CA PHE A 92 -3.08 -9.23 -3.35
C PHE A 92 -1.68 -9.22 -2.73
N GLY A 93 -0.69 -9.83 -3.37
CA GLY A 93 0.70 -9.84 -2.94
C GLY A 93 1.34 -8.45 -2.85
N ILE A 94 0.77 -7.43 -3.51
CA ILE A 94 1.26 -6.04 -3.44
C ILE A 94 0.99 -5.42 -2.07
N ILE A 95 -0.09 -5.80 -1.39
CA ILE A 95 -0.51 -5.21 -0.12
C ILE A 95 0.60 -5.24 0.94
N PRO A 96 1.21 -6.40 1.29
CA PRO A 96 2.29 -6.43 2.29
C PRO A 96 3.51 -5.60 1.87
N HIS A 97 3.83 -5.51 0.58
CA HIS A 97 4.93 -4.68 0.09
C HIS A 97 4.65 -3.19 0.25
N MET A 98 3.41 -2.76 0.00
CA MET A 98 2.99 -1.37 0.24
C MET A 98 3.00 -1.03 1.72
N MET A 99 2.57 -1.94 2.60
CA MET A 99 2.64 -1.74 4.05
C MET A 99 4.10 -1.60 4.51
N HIS A 100 5.00 -2.48 4.06
CA HIS A 100 6.42 -2.39 4.40
C HIS A 100 7.07 -1.09 3.91
N ALA A 101 6.80 -0.69 2.66
CA ALA A 101 7.28 0.57 2.11
C ALA A 101 6.76 1.78 2.91
N SER A 102 5.49 1.74 3.33
CA SER A 102 4.88 2.77 4.16
C SER A 102 5.54 2.88 5.55
N ASP A 103 5.86 1.75 6.19
CA ASP A 103 6.54 1.75 7.49
C ASP A 103 7.95 2.32 7.37
N TYR A 104 8.66 1.95 6.30
CA TYR A 104 10.01 2.43 6.01
C TYR A 104 10.02 3.95 5.74
N ASP A 105 9.08 4.44 4.93
CA ASP A 105 8.88 5.86 4.66
C ASP A 105 8.51 6.63 5.93
N HIS A 106 7.54 6.14 6.69
CA HIS A 106 7.09 6.75 7.93
C HIS A 106 8.23 6.93 8.95
N ALA A 107 9.09 5.92 9.10
CA ALA A 107 10.26 6.00 9.98
C ALA A 107 11.25 7.09 9.53
N TYR A 108 11.49 7.21 8.22
CA TYR A 108 12.38 8.25 7.68
C TYR A 108 11.76 9.64 7.82
N CYS A 109 10.47 9.81 7.51
CA CYS A 109 9.74 11.06 7.70
C CYS A 109 9.73 11.51 9.16
N GLY A 110 9.54 10.60 10.11
CA GLY A 110 9.63 10.90 11.55
C GLY A 110 10.99 11.47 11.93
N LYS A 111 12.09 10.89 11.41
CA LYS A 111 13.44 11.45 11.60
C LYS A 111 13.56 12.86 11.01
N MET A 112 13.04 13.09 9.81
CA MET A 112 13.08 14.41 9.18
C MET A 112 12.33 15.46 10.00
N VAL A 113 11.16 15.12 10.54
CA VAL A 113 10.36 16.01 11.40
C VAL A 113 11.13 16.38 12.67
N ILE A 114 11.68 15.40 13.38
CA ILE A 114 12.46 15.63 14.62
C ILE A 114 13.67 16.52 14.37
N THR A 115 14.33 16.33 13.23
CA THR A 115 15.54 17.08 12.85
C THR A 115 15.24 18.36 12.09
N ASN A 116 13.95 18.70 11.91
CA ASN A 116 13.46 19.81 11.10
C ASN A 116 14.10 19.87 9.69
N MET A 117 14.39 18.71 9.10
CA MET A 117 14.90 18.65 7.74
C MET A 117 13.81 19.06 6.75
N GLY A 118 14.16 19.93 5.80
CA GLY A 118 13.21 20.41 4.80
C GLY A 118 12.09 21.29 5.36
N ASN A 119 12.28 21.87 6.55
CA ASN A 119 11.29 22.71 7.24
C ASN A 119 9.98 21.96 7.60
N LEU A 120 10.09 20.69 7.99
CA LEU A 120 8.96 19.81 8.34
C LEU A 120 8.51 19.88 9.81
N SER A 121 8.84 20.95 10.54
CA SER A 121 8.43 21.15 11.95
C SER A 121 6.98 21.64 12.14
N GLY A 122 6.17 21.64 11.08
CA GLY A 122 4.77 22.04 11.15
C GLY A 122 3.89 21.07 11.95
N THR A 123 2.79 21.58 12.49
CA THR A 123 1.85 20.83 13.34
C THR A 123 1.34 19.55 12.67
N LEU A 124 0.96 19.62 11.39
CA LEU A 124 0.47 18.45 10.65
C LEU A 124 1.54 17.35 10.50
N SER A 125 2.78 17.72 10.17
CA SER A 125 3.88 16.77 10.02
C SER A 125 4.22 16.10 11.36
N TYR A 126 4.14 16.87 12.45
CA TYR A 126 4.33 16.34 13.80
C TYR A 126 3.20 15.38 14.22
N ASP A 127 1.95 15.76 13.97
CA ASP A 127 0.79 14.93 14.30
C ASP A 127 0.76 13.62 13.49
N LEU A 128 1.21 13.64 12.23
CA LEU A 128 1.22 12.46 11.36
C LEU A 128 2.37 11.49 11.65
N HIS A 129 3.57 11.99 12.00
CA HIS A 129 4.77 11.15 12.08
C HIS A 129 5.32 10.93 13.49
N ILE A 130 4.95 11.77 14.46
CA ILE A 130 5.52 11.74 15.81
C ILE A 130 4.45 11.44 16.86
N ARG A 131 3.31 12.15 16.79
CA ARG A 131 2.24 11.96 17.76
C ARG A 131 1.54 10.63 17.50
N ARG A 132 1.56 9.74 18.49
CA ARG A 132 0.71 8.55 18.50
C ARG A 132 -0.62 8.91 19.17
N PHE A 133 -1.72 8.66 18.48
CA PHE A 133 -3.09 8.76 19.02
C PHE A 133 -3.46 7.50 19.80
#